data_AF-A0A1F1IAE6-F1
#
_entry.id   AF-A0A1F1IAE6-F1
#
_cell.length_a   1.000
_cell.length_b   1.000
_cell.length_c   1.000
_cell.angle_alpha   90.00
_cell.angle_beta   90.00
_cell.angle_gamma   90.00
#
_symmetry.space_group_name_H-M   'P 1'
#
loop_
_entity.id
_entity.type
_entity.pdbx_description
1 polymer ?
#
loop_
_entity_poly.entity_id
_entity_poly.type
_entity_poly.pdbx_seq_one_letter_code
_entity_poly.pdbx_strand_id
1 'polypeptide(L)' 'MKIGLRKPSLKKSISARTTGRAKRAIKRKVIPGYGRKGMGWLRDPKRAAYNAVYRRTTVGLGDVFKMFK' A
#
# COMPACT_ATOMS: atom_id res chain seq x y z
N MET A 1 15.25 0.86 7.59
CA MET A 1 13.81 0.83 7.90
C MET A 1 13.46 2.06 8.71
N LYS A 2 12.24 2.63 8.57
CA LYS A 2 11.75 3.71 9.44
C LYS A 2 10.88 3.08 10.53
N ILE A 3 10.91 3.61 11.75
CA ILE A 3 10.03 3.23 12.86
C ILE A 3 9.20 4.46 13.23
N GLY A 4 7.92 4.28 13.57
CA GLY A 4 7.02 5.36 13.99
C GLY A 4 6.16 5.97 12.87
N LEU A 5 5.85 7.28 12.97
CA LEU A 5 4.82 7.91 12.12
C LEU A 5 5.25 8.06 10.65
N ARG A 6 4.36 7.61 9.76
CA ARG A 6 4.50 7.85 8.31
C ARG A 6 4.18 9.30 8.00
N LYS A 7 4.98 9.92 7.13
CA LYS A 7 4.73 11.28 6.65
C LYS A 7 3.47 11.26 5.75
N PRO A 8 2.38 11.94 6.14
CA PRO A 8 1.21 12.04 5.29
C PRO A 8 1.50 12.93 4.07
N SER A 9 0.81 12.68 2.96
CA SER A 9 0.89 13.55 1.79
C SER A 9 -0.46 13.63 1.08
N LEU A 10 -1.05 14.82 1.05
CA LEU A 10 -2.39 15.06 0.52
C LEU A 10 -2.45 14.80 -0.99
N LYS A 11 -1.49 15.35 -1.74
CA LYS A 11 -1.38 15.15 -3.20
C LYS A 11 -1.35 13.66 -3.59
N LYS A 12 -0.55 12.85 -2.90
CA LYS A 12 -0.45 11.40 -3.17
C LYS A 12 -1.74 10.68 -2.78
N SER A 13 -2.38 11.08 -1.68
CA SER A 13 -3.66 10.50 -1.24
C SER A 13 -4.75 10.71 -2.29
N ILE A 14 -4.91 11.94 -2.78
CA ILE A 14 -5.90 12.30 -3.81
C ILE A 14 -5.61 11.53 -5.11
N SER A 15 -4.37 11.55 -5.60
CA SER A 15 -3.99 10.83 -6.82
C SER A 15 -4.22 9.32 -6.73
N ALA A 16 -3.98 8.72 -5.55
CA ALA A 16 -4.21 7.29 -5.34
C ALA A 16 -5.69 6.89 -5.39
N ARG A 17 -6.60 7.83 -5.06
CA ARG A 17 -8.06 7.67 -5.07
C ARG A 17 -8.69 7.97 -6.43
N THR A 18 -8.11 8.89 -7.21
CA THR A 18 -8.61 9.27 -8.54
C THR A 18 -7.92 8.46 -9.66
N THR A 19 -6.89 9.02 -10.29
CA THR A 19 -6.22 8.45 -11.47
C THR A 19 -5.58 7.10 -11.19
N GLY A 20 -5.00 6.92 -10.00
CA GLY A 20 -4.43 5.64 -9.58
C GLY A 20 -5.48 4.53 -9.44
N ARG A 21 -6.71 4.85 -9.04
CA ARG A 21 -7.81 3.89 -8.94
C ARG A 21 -8.23 3.40 -10.32
N ALA A 22 -8.43 4.33 -11.26
CA ALA A 22 -8.80 4.01 -12.64
C ALA A 22 -7.76 3.10 -13.31
N LYS A 23 -6.47 3.45 -13.22
CA LYS A 23 -5.38 2.63 -13.78
C LYS A 23 -5.32 1.22 -13.18
N ARG A 24 -5.57 1.07 -11.86
CA ARG A 24 -5.62 -0.26 -11.22
C ARG A 24 -6.81 -1.09 -11.69
N ALA A 25 -7.96 -0.48 -11.94
CA ALA A 25 -9.14 -1.17 -12.43
C ALA A 25 -8.89 -1.79 -13.81
N ILE A 26 -8.30 -1.02 -14.72
CA ILE A 26 -7.93 -1.51 -16.06
C ILE A 26 -6.91 -2.65 -15.95
N LYS A 27 -5.84 -2.47 -15.16
CA LYS A 27 -4.80 -3.50 -15.00
C LYS A 27 -5.32 -4.83 -14.44
N ARG A 28 -6.30 -4.79 -13.52
CA ARG A 28 -6.93 -6.02 -13.00
C ARG A 28 -7.73 -6.78 -14.06
N LYS A 29 -8.31 -6.07 -15.04
CA LYS A 29 -9.07 -6.69 -16.13
C LYS A 29 -8.16 -7.28 -17.21
N VAL A 30 -7.04 -6.62 -17.49
CA VAL A 30 -6.14 -7.00 -18.59
C VAL A 30 -5.07 -8.01 -18.16
N ILE A 31 -4.52 -7.90 -16.94
CA ILE A 31 -3.37 -8.69 -16.52
C ILE A 31 -3.82 -9.82 -15.60
N PRO A 32 -3.68 -11.09 -16.01
CA PRO A 32 -3.99 -12.23 -15.14
C PRO A 32 -3.07 -12.22 -13.91
N GLY A 33 -3.66 -12.42 -12.73
CA GLY A 33 -2.94 -12.43 -11.46
C GLY A 33 -2.62 -11.05 -10.87
N TYR A 34 -2.89 -9.94 -11.56
CA TYR A 34 -2.61 -8.60 -11.02
C TYR A 34 -3.49 -8.28 -9.80
N GLY A 35 -2.84 -7.96 -8.68
CA GLY A 35 -3.53 -7.61 -7.43
C GLY A 35 -4.10 -8.79 -6.64
N ARG A 36 -3.80 -10.04 -7.02
CA ARG A 36 -4.13 -11.22 -6.20
C ARG A 36 -3.25 -11.28 -4.95
N LYS A 37 -3.83 -11.78 -3.86
CA LYS A 37 -3.12 -12.00 -2.58
C LYS A 37 -1.96 -12.98 -2.84
N GLY A 38 -0.80 -12.71 -2.25
CA GLY A 38 0.39 -13.56 -2.40
C GLY A 38 1.31 -13.21 -3.58
N MET A 39 0.85 -12.47 -4.60
CA MET A 39 1.70 -12.19 -5.77
C MET A 39 2.99 -11.43 -5.48
N GLY A 40 3.04 -10.66 -4.39
CA GLY A 40 4.25 -9.97 -3.96
C GLY A 40 5.37 -10.95 -3.58
N TRP A 41 5.04 -12.07 -2.94
CA TRP A 41 6.01 -13.09 -2.54
C TRP A 41 6.55 -13.89 -3.72
N LEU A 42 5.70 -14.18 -4.71
CA LEU A 42 6.16 -14.88 -5.92
C LEU A 42 7.02 -14.01 -6.83
N ARG A 43 6.70 -12.71 -6.94
CA ARG A 43 7.44 -11.78 -7.82
C ARG A 43 8.71 -11.22 -7.20
N ASP A 44 8.66 -10.84 -5.93
CA ASP A 44 9.77 -10.19 -5.24
C ASP A 44 9.69 -10.45 -3.72
N PRO A 45 10.21 -11.60 -3.25
CA PRO A 45 10.11 -12.00 -1.85
C PRO A 45 10.90 -11.06 -0.92
N LYS A 46 12.05 -10.52 -1.36
CA LYS A 46 12.86 -9.58 -0.57
C LYS A 46 12.08 -8.31 -0.25
N ARG A 47 11.42 -7.74 -1.26
CA ARG A 47 10.59 -6.54 -1.09
C ARG A 47 9.31 -6.84 -0.30
N ALA A 48 8.73 -8.02 -0.48
CA ALA A 48 7.57 -8.45 0.30
C ALA A 48 7.89 -8.52 1.80
N ALA A 49 9.02 -9.13 2.16
CA ALA A 49 9.51 -9.19 3.54
C ALA A 49 9.77 -7.79 4.12
N TYR A 50 10.48 -6.93 3.38
CA TYR A 50 10.75 -5.56 3.82
C TYR A 50 9.46 -4.77 4.08
N ASN A 51 8.49 -4.83 3.16
CA ASN A 51 7.21 -4.15 3.31
C ASN A 51 6.37 -4.69 4.48
N ALA A 52 6.49 -6.00 4.77
CA ALA A 52 5.81 -6.61 5.91
C ALA A 52 6.35 -6.04 7.23
N VAL A 53 7.67 -5.95 7.38
CA VAL A 53 8.30 -5.35 8.58
C VAL A 53 7.98 -3.86 8.64
N TYR A 54 8.15 -3.11 7.55
CA TYR A 54 7.83 -1.68 7.50
C TYR A 54 6.38 -1.40 7.92
N ARG A 55 5.42 -2.24 7.49
CA ARG A 55 4.01 -2.06 7.87
C ARG A 55 3.76 -2.29 9.36
N ARG A 56 4.48 -3.21 9.99
CA ARG A 56 4.37 -3.53 11.42
C ARG A 56 5.02 -2.47 12.31
N THR A 57 6.14 -1.89 11.87
CA THR A 57 6.94 -0.95 12.66
C THR A 57 6.58 0.53 12.45
N THR A 58 5.65 0.83 11.52
CA THR A 58 5.23 2.22 11.25
C THR A 58 3.73 2.41 11.36
N VAL A 59 3.33 3.53 11.94
CA VAL A 59 1.92 3.91 12.16
C VAL A 59 1.56 5.03 11.18
N GLY A 60 0.44 4.89 10.47
CA GLY A 60 -0.07 5.95 9.59
C GLY A 60 -1.09 6.84 10.30
N LEU A 61 -1.31 8.06 9.79
CA LEU A 61 -2.39 8.92 10.29
C LEU A 61 -3.75 8.20 10.33
N GLY A 62 -4.08 7.40 9.32
CA GLY A 62 -5.33 6.65 9.29
C GLY A 62 -5.44 5.55 10.36
N ASP A 63 -4.32 5.05 10.87
CA ASP A 63 -4.29 4.10 11.99
C ASP A 63 -4.50 4.84 13.32
N VAL A 64 -3.91 6.04 13.45
CA VAL A 64 -4.13 6.95 14.60
C VAL A 64 -5.59 7.39 14.68
N PHE A 65 -6.19 7.84 13.57
CA PHE A 65 -7.61 8.24 13.52
C PHE A 65 -8.58 7.09 13.83
N LYS A 66 -8.20 5.83 13.59
CA LYS A 66 -8.99 4.66 13.99
C LYS A 66 -8.88 4.32 15.47
N MET A 67 -7.85 4.80 16.14
CA MET A 67 -7.64 4.57 17.58
C MET A 67 -8.44 5.55 18.44
N PHE A 68 -8.75 6.73 17.89
CA PHE A 68 -9.57 7.77 18.53
C PHE A 68 -11.07 7.70 18.16
N LYS A 69 -11.48 6.73 17.35
CA LYS A 69 -12.87 6.47 16.96
C LYS A 69 -13.31 5.13 17.52
#